data_AF-A0A967IWH5-F1
#
_entry.id   AF-A0A967IWH5-F1
#
_cell.length_a   1.000
_cell.length_b   1.000
_cell.length_c   1.000
_cell.angle_alpha   90.00
_cell.angle_beta   90.00
_cell.angle_gamma   90.00
#
_symmetry.space_group_name_H-M   'P 1'
#
loop_
_entity.id
_entity.type
_entity.pdbx_description
1 polymer ?
#
loop_
_entity_poly.entity_id
_entity_poly.type
_entity_poly.pdbx_seq_one_letter_code
_entity_poly.pdbx_strand_id
1 'polypeptide(L)' 'EVLIREQFEVMVYTNDDPVAARRFEEMGCVAVMPLAAPIGSGLGIRNPYNILTIVENAGVPILVDAGVGTASDA' A
#
# COMPACT_ATOMS: atom_id res chain seq x y z
N GLU A 1 9.84 6.86 -10.06
CA GLU A 1 11.26 6.68 -10.46
C GLU A 1 12.19 7.80 -10.00
N VAL A 2 11.84 9.09 -10.09
CA VAL A 2 12.75 10.21 -9.76
C VAL A 2 13.43 10.03 -8.39
N LEU A 3 12.66 9.88 -7.32
CA LEU A 3 13.18 9.72 -5.96
C LEU A 3 14.08 8.47 -5.79
N ILE A 4 13.76 7.39 -6.50
CA ILE A 4 14.57 6.16 -6.51
C ILE A 4 15.92 6.42 -7.18
N ARG A 5 15.93 7.16 -8.29
CA ARG A 5 17.16 7.58 -8.99
C ARG A 5 18.02 8.52 -8.15
N GLU A 6 17.38 9.32 -7.29
CA GLU A 6 18.04 10.16 -6.30
C GLU A 6 18.46 9.39 -5.03
N GLN A 7 18.34 8.04 -5.04
CA GLN A 7 18.76 7.13 -3.97
C GLN A 7 18.00 7.31 -2.64
N PHE A 8 16.77 7.83 -2.69
CA PHE A 8 15.89 7.80 -1.53
C PHE A 8 15.33 6.41 -1.30
N GLU A 9 15.12 6.07 -0.03
CA GLU A 9 14.31 4.92 0.38
C GLU A 9 12.82 5.28 0.25
N VAL A 10 12.23 4.95 -0.90
CA VAL A 10 10.86 5.37 -1.23
C VAL A 10 9.83 4.39 -0.66
N MET A 11 8.97 4.89 0.22
CA MET A 11 7.70 4.25 0.60
C MET A 11 6.58 4.89 -0.22
N VAL A 12 5.82 4.10 -0.98
CA VAL A 12 4.80 4.64 -1.90
C VAL A 12 3.39 4.47 -1.36
N TYR A 13 2.61 5.56 -1.33
CA TYR A 13 1.16 5.51 -1.12
C TYR A 13 0.44 5.17 -2.43
N THR A 14 -0.45 4.19 -2.40
CA THR A 14 -1.17 3.71 -3.58
C THR A 14 -2.60 3.22 -3.26
N ASN A 15 -3.37 2.86 -4.28
CA ASN A 15 -4.67 2.22 -4.11
C ASN A 15 -4.52 0.72 -3.83
N ASP A 16 -5.63 0.03 -3.67
CA ASP A 16 -5.68 -1.42 -3.43
C ASP A 16 -5.54 -2.25 -4.72
N ASP A 17 -4.86 -1.77 -5.77
CA ASP A 17 -4.63 -2.53 -7.00
C ASP A 17 -3.37 -3.41 -6.88
N PRO A 18 -3.47 -4.75 -6.90
CA PRO A 18 -2.32 -5.65 -6.80
C PRO A 18 -1.29 -5.46 -7.92
N VAL A 19 -1.73 -5.07 -9.13
CA VAL A 19 -0.83 -4.84 -10.27
C VAL A 19 -0.02 -3.58 -10.02
N ALA A 20 -0.64 -2.52 -9.51
CA ALA A 20 0.07 -1.28 -9.17
C ALA A 20 1.09 -1.51 -8.04
N ALA A 21 0.69 -2.20 -6.99
CA ALA A 21 1.56 -2.54 -5.86
C ALA A 21 2.84 -3.28 -6.31
N ARG A 22 2.66 -4.34 -7.11
CA ARG A 22 3.78 -5.10 -7.70
C ARG A 22 4.69 -4.21 -8.55
N ARG A 23 4.12 -3.30 -9.34
CA ARG A 23 4.89 -2.42 -10.21
C ARG A 23 5.79 -1.49 -9.41
N PHE A 24 5.31 -0.97 -8.27
CA PHE A 24 6.12 -0.12 -7.41
C PHE A 24 7.25 -0.89 -6.71
N GLU A 25 6.99 -2.12 -6.30
CA GLU A 25 8.05 -3.02 -5.82
C GLU A 25 9.12 -3.23 -6.91
N GLU A 26 8.73 -3.61 -8.12
CA GLU A 26 9.64 -3.81 -9.26
C GLU A 26 10.42 -2.54 -9.64
N MET A 27 9.87 -1.35 -9.38
CA MET A 27 10.55 -0.08 -9.59
C MET A 27 11.66 0.19 -8.55
N GLY A 28 11.66 -0.51 -7.41
CA GLY A 28 12.63 -0.35 -6.32
C GLY A 28 12.12 0.45 -5.12
N CYS A 29 10.81 0.54 -4.90
CA CYS A 29 10.26 1.07 -3.64
C CYS A 29 10.59 0.10 -2.48
N VAL A 30 10.98 0.65 -1.32
CA VAL A 30 11.34 -0.16 -0.14
C VAL A 30 10.12 -0.64 0.64
N ALA A 31 8.95 -0.03 0.41
CA ALA A 31 7.67 -0.45 0.95
C ALA A 31 6.52 0.06 0.07
N VAL A 32 5.38 -0.64 0.12
CA VAL A 32 4.15 -0.24 -0.57
C VAL A 32 3.03 -0.04 0.45
N MET A 33 2.30 1.07 0.32
CA MET A 33 1.28 1.49 1.27
C MET A 33 -0.09 1.60 0.59
N PRO A 34 -0.82 0.48 0.41
CA PRO A 34 -2.13 0.48 -0.22
C PRO A 34 -3.20 1.06 0.72
N LEU A 35 -4.15 1.80 0.15
CA LEU A 35 -5.25 2.37 0.92
C LEU A 35 -6.30 1.34 1.35
N ALA A 36 -6.76 1.38 2.61
CA ALA A 36 -7.92 0.58 3.04
C ALA A 36 -9.27 1.21 2.59
N ALA A 37 -9.35 2.53 2.66
CA ALA A 37 -10.45 3.36 2.17
C ALA A 37 -9.96 4.81 1.93
N PRO A 38 -10.77 5.70 1.32
CA PRO A 38 -10.37 7.10 1.13
C PRO A 38 -9.89 7.76 2.44
N ILE A 39 -8.85 8.59 2.35
CA ILE A 39 -8.23 9.25 3.51
C ILE A 39 -9.28 10.01 4.32
N GLY A 40 -9.25 9.82 5.65
CA GLY A 40 -10.16 10.47 6.58
C GLY A 40 -11.60 9.94 6.59
N SER A 41 -11.92 8.91 5.80
CA SER A 41 -13.28 8.36 5.73
C SER A 41 -13.68 7.52 6.93
N GLY A 42 -12.73 6.92 7.63
CA GLY A 42 -12.99 6.03 8.78
C GLY A 42 -13.81 4.79 8.42
N LEU A 43 -13.78 4.36 7.16
CA LEU A 43 -14.57 3.22 6.69
C LEU A 43 -13.91 1.87 7.03
N GLY A 44 -12.62 1.82 7.33
CA GLY A 44 -11.84 0.58 7.45
C GLY A 44 -11.61 -0.10 6.10
N ILE A 45 -11.07 -1.32 6.11
CA ILE A 45 -10.75 -2.05 4.87
C ILE A 45 -12.02 -2.31 4.05
N ARG A 46 -12.07 -1.79 2.81
CA ARG A 46 -13.21 -1.98 1.88
C ARG A 46 -13.04 -3.15 0.94
N ASN A 47 -11.80 -3.55 0.68
CA ASN A 47 -11.49 -4.65 -0.24
C ASN A 47 -10.43 -5.57 0.36
N PRO A 48 -10.81 -6.43 1.32
CA PRO A 48 -9.85 -7.28 2.01
C PRO A 48 -9.14 -8.26 1.06
N TYR A 49 -9.80 -8.72 -0.01
CA TYR A 49 -9.22 -9.67 -0.95
C TYR A 49 -8.07 -9.08 -1.75
N ASN A 50 -8.18 -7.82 -2.19
CA ASN A 50 -7.08 -7.15 -2.86
C ASN A 50 -5.91 -6.91 -1.91
N ILE A 51 -6.18 -6.45 -0.68
CA ILE A 51 -5.14 -6.25 0.33
C ILE A 51 -4.42 -7.57 0.63
N LEU A 52 -5.14 -8.67 0.81
CA LEU A 52 -4.56 -10.00 0.98
C LEU A 52 -3.71 -10.40 -0.24
N THR A 53 -4.21 -10.19 -1.45
CA THR A 53 -3.46 -10.49 -2.69
C THR A 53 -2.15 -9.69 -2.74
N ILE A 54 -2.17 -8.40 -2.35
CA ILE A 54 -0.96 -7.58 -2.26
C ILE A 54 0.02 -8.17 -1.23
N VAL A 55 -0.45 -8.47 -0.03
CA VAL A 55 0.39 -9.00 1.06
C VAL A 55 0.99 -10.37 0.70
N GLU A 56 0.23 -11.27 0.08
CA GLU A 56 0.68 -12.61 -0.30
C GLU A 56 1.75 -12.59 -1.40
N ASN A 57 1.73 -11.59 -2.29
CA ASN A 57 2.64 -11.51 -3.43
C ASN A 57 3.82 -10.55 -3.22
N ALA A 58 3.82 -9.75 -2.14
CA ALA A 58 4.83 -8.73 -1.92
C ALA A 58 6.16 -9.29 -1.42
N GLY A 59 7.27 -8.83 -2.03
CA GLY A 59 8.63 -9.05 -1.53
C GLY A 59 9.12 -7.96 -0.58
N VAL A 60 8.35 -6.88 -0.42
CA VAL A 60 8.64 -5.71 0.44
C VAL A 60 7.55 -5.51 1.49
N PRO A 61 7.82 -4.80 2.60
CA PRO A 61 6.82 -4.47 3.60
C PRO A 61 5.59 -3.78 3.02
N ILE A 62 4.42 -4.24 3.46
CA ILE A 62 3.11 -3.65 3.13
C ILE A 62 2.55 -2.96 4.36
N LEU A 63 2.26 -1.66 4.25
CA LEU A 63 1.64 -0.87 5.31
C LEU A 63 0.26 -0.44 4.84
N VAL A 64 -0.81 -1.05 5.34
CA VAL A 64 -2.16 -0.59 5.03
C VAL A 64 -2.33 0.81 5.61
N ASP A 65 -2.44 1.81 4.74
CA ASP A 65 -2.49 3.23 5.09
C ASP A 65 -3.87 3.79 4.75
N ALA A 66 -4.29 4.85 5.41
CA ALA A 66 -5.55 5.57 5.18
C ALA A 66 -6.85 4.76 5.33
N GLY A 67 -7.88 5.43 5.85
CA GLY A 67 -9.23 4.87 5.92
C GLY A 67 -9.57 4.12 7.21
N VAL A 68 -8.59 3.82 8.08
CA VAL A 68 -8.81 3.30 9.44
C VAL A 68 -9.71 4.27 10.24
N GLY A 69 -10.81 3.77 10.83
CA GLY A 69 -11.75 4.56 11.63
C GLY A 69 -11.82 4.13 13.09
N THR A 70 -11.60 2.86 13.38
CA THR A 70 -11.60 2.29 14.73
C THR A 70 -10.45 1.30 14.92
N ALA A 71 -10.16 0.94 16.17
CA ALA A 71 -9.11 -0.02 16.51
C ALA A 71 -9.34 -1.42 15.89
N SER A 72 -10.59 -1.79 15.60
CA SER A 72 -10.89 -3.07 14.94
C SER A 72 -10.61 -3.07 13.43
N ASP A 73 -10.30 -1.92 12.83
CA ASP A 73 -9.91 -1.83 11.43
C ASP A 73 -8.40 -2.02 11.21
N ALA A 74 -7.60 -1.95 12.29
CA ALA A 74 -6.13 -2.01 12.29
C ALA A 74 -5.63 -3.34 12.84
#